data_AF-A4NZD5-F1
#
_entry.id   AF-A4NZD5-F1
#
_cell.length_a   1.000
_cell.length_b   1.000
_cell.length_c   1.000
_cell.angle_alpha   90.00
_cell.angle_beta   90.00
_cell.angle_gamma   90.00
#
_symmetry.space_group_name_H-M   'P 1'
#
loop_
_entity.id
_entity.type
_entity.pdbx_description
1 polymer ?
#
loop_
_entity_poly.entity_id
_entity_poly.type
_entity_poly.pdbx_seq_one_letter_code
_entity_poly.pdbx_strand_id
1 'polypeptide(L)'
;MALVPFIYGMLLANLVWAHIFLLLGWFSLYLMTYPFLNLFKGKNLELYKKWSVIYFAAAVIFAIPALIYNWQVLYFMFAMLPFVAVNIYFTKKKDERNLWNDLAGILIFALAGMGSYYFSDRTFDEKILWVAIYPTLFLLEQHFM
;
A
#
# COMPACT_ATOMS: atom_id res chain seq x y z
N MET A 1 -2.99 -11.03 -1.59
CA MET A 1 -3.90 -9.98 -2.08
C MET A 1 -3.17 -8.65 -2.24
N ALA A 2 -2.57 -8.09 -1.18
CA ALA A 2 -1.84 -6.81 -1.22
C ALA A 2 -0.69 -6.65 -2.25
N LEU A 3 -0.04 -7.77 -2.63
CA LEU A 3 1.08 -7.75 -3.57
C LEU A 3 0.64 -7.87 -5.03
N VAL A 4 -0.59 -8.35 -5.30
CA VAL A 4 -1.05 -8.63 -6.67
C VAL A 4 -1.11 -7.34 -7.51
N PRO A 5 -1.72 -6.24 -7.03
CA PRO A 5 -1.80 -5.00 -7.82
C PRO A 5 -0.42 -4.40 -8.05
N PHE A 6 0.45 -4.48 -7.03
CA PHE A 6 1.82 -3.98 -7.09
C PHE A 6 2.67 -4.75 -8.11
N ILE A 7 2.66 -6.09 -8.06
CA ILE A 7 3.40 -6.95 -9.00
C ILE A 7 2.85 -6.77 -10.41
N TYR A 8 1.53 -6.67 -10.57
CA TYR A 8 0.91 -6.42 -11.87
C TYR A 8 1.36 -5.08 -12.48
N GLY A 9 1.36 -4.00 -11.70
CA GLY A 9 1.86 -2.69 -12.15
C GLY A 9 3.37 -2.74 -12.49
N MET A 10 4.17 -3.45 -11.69
CA MET A 10 5.60 -3.61 -11.92
C MET A 10 5.88 -4.41 -13.21
N LEU A 11 5.13 -5.48 -13.48
CA LEU A 11 5.32 -6.33 -14.67
C LEU A 11 4.88 -5.64 -15.97
N LEU A 12 3.95 -4.68 -15.89
CA LEU A 12 3.52 -3.90 -17.05
C LEU A 12 4.43 -2.70 -17.35
N ALA A 13 5.22 -2.26 -16.38
CA ALA A 13 6.23 -1.22 -16.55
C ALA A 13 7.58 -1.82 -16.96
N ASN A 14 8.52 -0.97 -17.36
CA ASN A 14 9.90 -1.41 -17.54
C ASN A 14 10.53 -1.81 -16.19
N LEU A 15 10.91 -3.08 -16.01
CA LEU A 15 11.54 -3.52 -14.77
C LEU A 15 12.92 -2.89 -14.58
N VAL A 16 13.05 -2.06 -13.56
CA VAL A 16 14.34 -1.54 -13.08
C VAL A 16 14.72 -2.11 -11.71
N TRP A 17 16.02 -2.17 -11.45
CA TRP A 17 16.59 -2.64 -10.19
C TRP A 17 15.96 -1.98 -8.94
N ALA A 18 15.56 -0.71 -9.04
CA ALA A 18 14.94 0.04 -7.95
C ALA A 18 13.54 -0.49 -7.55
N HIS A 19 12.85 -1.27 -8.39
CA HIS A 19 11.56 -1.87 -8.03
C HIS A 19 11.68 -2.87 -6.88
N ILE A 20 12.81 -3.56 -6.74
CA ILE A 20 12.97 -4.52 -5.65
C ILE A 20 12.97 -3.81 -4.29
N PHE A 21 13.56 -2.62 -4.23
CA PHE A 21 13.55 -1.76 -3.05
C PHE A 21 12.15 -1.21 -2.78
N LEU A 22 11.44 -0.79 -3.84
CA LEU A 22 10.05 -0.34 -3.72
C LEU A 22 9.14 -1.48 -3.21
N LEU A 23 9.33 -2.71 -3.71
CA LEU A 23 8.60 -3.90 -3.28
C LEU A 23 8.88 -4.24 -1.81
N LEU A 24 10.15 -4.19 -1.38
CA LEU A 24 10.55 -4.43 0.01
C LEU A 24 10.01 -3.35 0.95
N GLY A 25 10.01 -2.09 0.53
CA GLY A 25 9.38 -0.98 1.24
C GLY A 25 7.87 -1.19 1.39
N TRP A 26 7.20 -1.53 0.29
CA TRP A 26 5.76 -1.84 0.27
C TRP A 26 5.41 -3.01 1.18
N PHE A 27 6.19 -4.10 1.12
CA PHE A 27 6.01 -5.26 1.96
C PHE A 27 6.20 -4.93 3.46
N SER A 28 7.19 -4.10 3.79
CA SER A 28 7.43 -3.64 5.15
C SER A 28 6.28 -2.76 5.68
N LEU A 29 5.73 -1.86 4.86
CA LEU A 29 4.54 -1.07 5.21
C LEU A 29 3.31 -1.95 5.44
N TYR A 30 3.13 -2.99 4.61
CA TYR A 30 2.06 -3.95 4.80
C TYR A 30 2.19 -4.68 6.15
N LEU A 31 3.39 -5.16 6.50
CA LEU A 31 3.65 -5.77 7.81
C LEU A 31 3.45 -4.78 8.97
N MET A 32 3.78 -3.50 8.77
CA MET A 32 3.56 -2.45 9.76
C MET A 32 2.07 -2.20 10.04
N THR A 33 1.19 -2.39 9.05
CA THR A 33 -0.23 -2.07 9.16
C THR A 33 -0.90 -2.83 10.31
N TYR A 34 -0.55 -4.11 10.51
CA TYR A 34 -1.13 -4.93 11.57
C TYR A 34 -0.81 -4.43 13.01
N PRO A 35 0.47 -4.30 13.43
CA PRO A 35 0.79 -3.73 14.74
C PRO A 35 0.31 -2.28 14.85
N PHE A 36 0.35 -1.49 13.77
CA PHE A 36 -0.09 -0.09 13.79
C PHE A 36 -1.59 0.06 14.07
N LEU A 37 -2.44 -0.71 13.41
CA LEU A 37 -3.88 -0.69 13.66
C LEU A 37 -4.21 -1.20 15.07
N ASN A 38 -3.48 -2.21 15.56
CA ASN A 38 -3.67 -2.73 16.92
C ASN A 38 -3.30 -1.73 18.03
N LEU A 39 -2.44 -0.75 17.76
CA LEU A 39 -2.20 0.36 18.70
C LEU A 39 -3.49 1.12 19.04
N PHE A 40 -4.37 1.30 18.05
CA PHE A 40 -5.65 1.98 18.24
C PHE A 40 -6.70 1.12 18.95
N LYS A 41 -6.46 -0.19 19.09
CA LYS A 41 -7.34 -1.11 19.83
C LYS A 41 -7.00 -1.20 21.33
N GLY A 42 -5.88 -0.61 21.77
CA GLY A 42 -5.53 -0.48 23.19
C GLY A 42 -5.04 -1.74 23.90
N LYS A 43 -4.79 -2.85 23.19
CA LYS A 43 -4.23 -4.09 23.77
C LYS A 43 -2.73 -4.18 23.48
N ASN A 44 -1.90 -4.60 24.45
CA ASN A 44 -0.45 -4.84 24.28
C ASN A 44 0.32 -3.71 23.55
N LEU A 45 0.08 -2.46 23.97
CA LEU A 45 0.58 -1.24 23.32
C LEU A 45 2.11 -1.21 23.14
N GLU A 46 2.89 -1.66 24.13
CA GLU A 46 4.36 -1.63 24.05
C GLU A 46 4.92 -2.56 22.96
N LEU A 47 4.38 -3.78 22.87
CA LEU A 47 4.78 -4.75 21.86
C LEU A 47 4.46 -4.24 20.46
N TYR A 48 3.22 -3.79 20.24
CA TYR A 48 2.81 -3.28 18.94
C TYR A 48 3.56 -2.01 18.56
N LYS A 49 3.85 -1.12 19.52
CA LYS A 49 4.62 0.11 19.26
C LYS A 49 6.03 -0.23 18.79
N LYS A 50 6.69 -1.19 19.46
CA LYS A 50 8.01 -1.67 19.09
C LYS A 50 8.02 -2.20 17.65
N TRP A 51 7.09 -3.08 17.31
CA TRP A 51 7.01 -3.66 15.96
C TRP A 51 6.63 -2.64 14.90
N SER A 52 5.70 -1.71 15.19
CA SER A 52 5.37 -0.61 14.27
C SER A 52 6.60 0.24 13.94
N VAL A 53 7.43 0.58 14.94
CA VAL A 53 8.65 1.37 14.72
C VAL A 53 9.68 0.59 13.92
N ILE A 54 9.89 -0.70 14.22
CA ILE A 54 10.84 -1.56 13.48
C ILE A 54 10.44 -1.66 12.01
N TYR A 55 9.17 -1.96 11.72
CA TYR A 55 8.69 -2.09 10.35
C TYR A 55 8.66 -0.75 9.62
N PHE A 56 8.35 0.35 10.31
CA PHE A 56 8.45 1.69 9.73
C PHE A 56 9.89 2.03 9.35
N ALA A 57 10.86 1.78 10.24
CA ALA A 57 12.26 2.01 9.96
C ALA A 57 12.75 1.16 8.77
N ALA A 58 12.37 -0.12 8.72
CA ALA A 58 12.67 -0.99 7.60
C ALA A 58 12.06 -0.46 6.29
N ALA A 59 10.79 -0.05 6.31
CA ALA A 59 10.12 0.54 5.16
C ALA A 59 10.85 1.80 4.65
N VAL A 60 11.28 2.68 5.55
CA VAL A 60 12.04 3.89 5.19
C VAL A 60 13.40 3.53 4.59
N ILE A 61 14.13 2.59 5.18
CA ILE A 61 15.44 2.15 4.67
C ILE A 61 15.31 1.60 3.25
N PHE A 62 14.31 0.76 2.99
CA PHE A 62 14.05 0.23 1.66
C PHE A 62 13.46 1.28 0.71
N ALA A 63 12.74 2.27 1.21
CA ALA A 63 12.22 3.36 0.39
C ALA A 63 13.32 4.31 -0.09
N ILE A 64 14.41 4.52 0.66
CA ILE A 64 15.46 5.50 0.30
C ILE A 64 16.02 5.25 -1.13
N PRO A 65 16.51 4.05 -1.51
CA PRO A 65 16.99 3.81 -2.87
C PRO A 65 15.90 4.00 -3.92
N ALA A 66 14.66 3.63 -3.60
CA ALA A 66 13.53 3.81 -4.51
C ALA A 66 13.20 5.30 -4.72
N LEU A 67 13.25 6.11 -3.67
CA LEU A 67 12.99 7.55 -3.71
C LEU A 67 14.09 8.32 -4.45
N ILE A 68 15.35 7.88 -4.34
CA ILE A 68 16.45 8.45 -5.12
C ILE A 68 16.21 8.21 -6.63
N TYR A 69 15.72 7.03 -6.99
CA TYR A 69 15.40 6.71 -8.39
C TYR A 69 14.20 7.50 -8.90
N ASN A 70 13.11 7.54 -8.14
CA ASN A 70 11.91 8.27 -8.49
C ASN A 70 11.15 8.79 -7.25
N TRP A 71 11.42 10.04 -6.90
CA TRP A 71 10.77 10.72 -5.77
C TRP A 71 9.28 10.99 -5.99
N GLN A 72 8.81 10.99 -7.24
CA GLN A 72 7.40 11.27 -7.58
C GLN A 72 6.47 10.14 -7.10
N VAL A 73 7.01 8.95 -6.78
CA VAL A 73 6.24 7.86 -6.17
C VAL A 73 5.65 8.27 -4.81
N LEU A 74 6.21 9.30 -4.16
CA LEU A 74 5.65 9.88 -2.93
C LEU A 74 4.24 10.45 -3.15
N TYR A 75 3.89 10.95 -4.34
CA TYR A 75 2.54 11.45 -4.60
C TYR A 75 1.50 10.34 -4.39
N PHE A 76 1.79 9.11 -4.82
CA PHE A 76 0.91 7.97 -4.59
C PHE A 76 0.86 7.60 -3.11
N MET A 77 1.99 7.67 -2.40
CA MET A 77 2.04 7.42 -0.95
C MET A 77 1.22 8.46 -0.17
N PHE A 78 1.30 9.75 -0.53
CA PHE A 78 0.49 10.80 0.06
C PHE A 78 -1.00 10.65 -0.29
N ALA A 79 -1.32 10.23 -1.51
CA ALA A 79 -2.70 9.95 -1.93
C ALA A 79 -3.34 8.79 -1.15
N MET A 80 -2.54 7.86 -0.61
CA MET A 80 -3.03 6.77 0.25
C MET A 80 -3.40 7.23 1.66
N LEU A 81 -2.78 8.30 2.18
CA LEU A 81 -3.00 8.76 3.57
C LEU A 81 -4.47 9.00 3.95
N PRO A 82 -5.33 9.65 3.13
CA PRO A 82 -6.75 9.80 3.48
C PRO A 82 -7.46 8.45 3.63
N PHE A 83 -7.14 7.45 2.81
CA PHE A 83 -7.71 6.11 2.91
C PHE A 83 -7.21 5.35 4.14
N VAL A 84 -5.94 5.54 4.50
CA VAL A 84 -5.40 5.00 5.76
C VAL A 84 -6.13 5.62 6.96
N ALA A 85 -6.44 6.92 6.91
CA ALA A 85 -7.20 7.59 7.97
C ALA A 85 -8.63 7.01 8.10
N VAL A 86 -9.29 6.68 6.98
CA VAL A 86 -10.58 5.97 6.98
C VAL A 86 -10.45 4.61 7.66
N ASN A 87 -9.41 3.84 7.34
CA ASN A 87 -9.16 2.55 8.01
C ASN A 87 -8.98 2.70 9.52
N ILE A 88 -8.16 3.66 9.97
CA ILE A 88 -7.95 3.93 11.40
C ILE A 88 -9.27 4.30 12.09
N TYR A 89 -10.12 5.09 11.44
CA TYR A 89 -11.42 5.48 11.98
C TYR A 89 -12.32 4.26 12.24
N PHE A 90 -12.43 3.34 11.28
CA PHE A 90 -13.22 2.12 11.43
C PHE A 90 -12.62 1.12 12.43
N THR A 91 -11.29 0.98 12.46
CA THR A 91 -10.58 0.20 13.49
C THR A 91 -10.89 0.70 14.90
N LYS A 92 -10.89 2.03 15.12
CA LYS A 92 -11.26 2.63 16.42
C LYS A 92 -12.72 2.37 16.79
N LYS A 93 -13.61 2.41 15.80
CA LYS A 93 -15.04 2.09 15.97
C LYS A 93 -15.30 0.59 16.19
N LYS A 94 -14.27 -0.26 16.06
CA LYS A 94 -14.34 -1.74 16.07
C LYS A 94 -15.28 -2.29 14.99
N ASP A 95 -15.48 -1.51 13.92
CA ASP A 95 -16.36 -1.83 12.80
C ASP A 95 -15.52 -2.12 11.56
N GLU A 96 -14.66 -3.13 11.68
CA GLU A 96 -13.65 -3.47 10.67
C GLU A 96 -14.25 -4.14 9.44
N ARG A 97 -15.49 -4.64 9.55
CA ARG A 97 -16.26 -5.27 8.46
C ARG A 97 -17.10 -4.26 7.68
N ASN A 98 -16.90 -2.97 7.91
CA ASN A 98 -17.64 -1.96 7.17
C ASN A 98 -17.13 -1.93 5.73
N LEU A 99 -18.05 -1.96 4.76
CA LEU A 99 -17.73 -1.93 3.33
C LEU A 99 -16.81 -0.74 2.97
N TRP A 100 -16.95 0.40 3.65
CA TRP A 100 -16.10 1.58 3.44
C TRP A 100 -14.64 1.36 3.85
N ASN A 101 -14.38 0.57 4.89
CA ASN A 101 -13.03 0.19 5.31
C ASN A 101 -12.38 -0.70 4.25
N ASP A 102 -13.12 -1.69 3.76
CA ASP A 102 -12.61 -2.61 2.74
C ASP A 102 -12.38 -1.90 1.40
N LEU A 103 -13.31 -1.02 0.99
CA LEU A 103 -13.11 -0.15 -0.19
C LEU A 103 -11.88 0.75 -0.05
N ALA A 104 -11.63 1.33 1.13
CA ALA A 104 -10.43 2.13 1.37
C ALA A 104 -9.16 1.28 1.22
N GLY A 105 -9.16 0.05 1.71
CA GLY A 105 -8.07 -0.91 1.51
C GLY A 105 -7.84 -1.24 0.03
N ILE A 106 -8.91 -1.52 -0.73
CA ILE A 106 -8.83 -1.80 -2.17
C ILE A 106 -8.23 -0.61 -2.92
N LEU A 107 -8.67 0.62 -2.61
CA LEU A 107 -8.14 1.83 -3.23
C LEU A 107 -6.66 2.07 -2.89
N ILE A 108 -6.22 1.78 -1.67
CA ILE A 108 -4.79 1.83 -1.30
C ILE A 108 -4.00 0.84 -2.16
N PHE A 109 -4.50 -0.37 -2.37
CA PHE A 109 -3.83 -1.35 -3.21
C PHE A 109 -3.81 -0.95 -4.69
N ALA A 110 -4.89 -0.37 -5.20
CA ALA A 110 -4.94 0.17 -6.56
C ALA A 110 -3.90 1.28 -6.76
N LEU A 111 -3.83 2.23 -5.83
CA LEU A 111 -2.81 3.30 -5.84
C LEU A 111 -1.39 2.74 -5.78
N ALA A 112 -1.18 1.63 -5.08
CA ALA A 112 0.14 0.99 -4.98
C ALA A 112 0.56 0.34 -6.31
N GLY A 113 -0.39 -0.28 -7.01
CA GLY A 113 -0.17 -0.78 -8.37
C GLY A 113 0.10 0.34 -9.36
N MET A 114 -0.68 1.41 -9.33
CA MET A 114 -0.43 2.59 -10.18
C MET A 114 0.94 3.20 -9.90
N GLY A 115 1.32 3.30 -8.61
CA GLY A 115 2.62 3.80 -8.19
C GLY A 115 3.77 2.94 -8.67
N SER A 116 3.64 1.60 -8.64
CA SER A 116 4.68 0.70 -9.14
C SER A 116 4.82 0.76 -10.67
N TYR A 117 3.72 0.96 -11.39
CA TYR A 117 3.76 1.17 -12.84
C TYR A 117 4.42 2.50 -13.21
N TYR A 118 4.01 3.59 -12.56
CA TYR A 118 4.56 4.93 -12.78
C TYR A 118 6.04 5.05 -12.41
N PHE A 119 6.51 4.18 -11.52
CA PHE A 119 7.84 4.26 -10.93
C PHE A 119 8.97 4.23 -11.97
N SER A 120 8.84 3.41 -13.02
CA SER A 120 9.86 3.27 -14.06
C SER A 120 9.71 4.31 -15.16
N ASP A 121 8.53 4.33 -15.78
CA ASP A 121 8.35 5.00 -17.07
C ASP A 121 7.96 6.47 -16.90
N ARG A 122 7.49 6.86 -15.70
CA ARG A 122 7.00 8.22 -15.37
C ARG A 122 5.92 8.72 -16.33
N THR A 123 5.29 7.82 -17.06
CA THR A 123 4.23 8.10 -18.03
C THR A 123 2.87 7.82 -17.42
N PHE A 124 1.97 8.81 -17.50
CA PHE A 124 0.54 8.60 -17.33
C PHE A 124 -0.05 8.19 -18.67
N ASP A 125 -0.06 6.89 -18.94
CA ASP A 125 -0.69 6.29 -20.11
C ASP A 125 -1.99 5.57 -19.71
N GLU A 126 -2.85 5.22 -20.66
CA GLU A 126 -4.10 4.50 -20.42
C GLU A 126 -3.88 3.20 -19.63
N LYS A 127 -2.71 2.57 -19.79
CA LYS A 127 -2.23 1.39 -19.03
C LYS A 127 -2.30 1.54 -17.52
N ILE A 128 -2.13 2.76 -16.99
CA ILE A 128 -2.22 3.01 -15.55
C ILE A 128 -3.65 2.81 -15.02
N LEU A 129 -4.67 3.09 -15.83
CA LEU A 129 -6.07 2.84 -15.48
C LEU A 129 -6.37 1.35 -15.47
N TRP A 130 -5.80 0.59 -16.40
CA TRP A 130 -5.92 -0.88 -16.40
C TRP A 130 -5.31 -1.49 -15.14
N VAL A 131 -4.15 -0.99 -14.70
CA VAL A 131 -3.50 -1.40 -13.44
C VAL A 131 -4.35 -1.05 -12.20
N ALA A 132 -5.15 0.01 -12.24
CA ALA A 132 -6.09 0.31 -11.17
C ALA A 132 -7.35 -0.57 -11.23
N ILE A 133 -7.92 -0.77 -12.41
CA ILE A 133 -9.24 -1.41 -12.58
C ILE A 133 -9.17 -2.93 -12.39
N TYR A 134 -8.22 -3.63 -13.01
CA TYR A 134 -8.19 -5.09 -12.95
C TYR A 134 -8.01 -5.64 -11.53
N PRO A 135 -7.06 -5.15 -10.73
CA PRO A 135 -6.87 -5.67 -9.38
C PRO A 135 -7.98 -5.20 -8.43
N THR A 136 -8.59 -4.03 -8.68
CA THR A 136 -9.77 -3.56 -7.94
C THR A 136 -10.96 -4.50 -8.15
N LEU A 137 -11.25 -4.88 -9.40
CA LEU A 137 -12.31 -5.84 -9.73
C LEU A 137 -12.05 -7.21 -9.09
N PHE A 138 -10.81 -7.69 -9.17
CA PHE A 138 -10.41 -8.95 -8.54
C PHE A 138 -10.60 -8.94 -7.01
N LEU A 139 -10.24 -7.83 -6.34
CA LEU A 139 -10.42 -7.69 -4.90
C LEU A 139 -11.90 -7.55 -4.49
N LEU A 140 -12.73 -6.92 -5.33
CA LEU A 140 -14.17 -6.85 -5.11
C LEU A 140 -14.82 -8.22 -5.22
N GLU A 141 -14.48 -9.01 -6.24
CA GLU A 141 -14.99 -10.38 -6.40
C GLU A 141 -14.68 -11.24 -5.17
N GLN A 142 -13.46 -11.16 -4.64
CA GLN A 142 -13.05 -11.88 -3.43
C GLN A 142 -13.76 -11.44 -2.15
N HIS A 143 -14.33 -10.24 -2.12
CA HIS A 143 -15.07 -9.74 -0.98
C HIS A 143 -16.54 -10.22 -0.95
N PHE A 144 -17.13 -10.48 -2.13
CA PHE A 144 -18.53 -10.89 -2.27
C PHE A 144 -18.75 -12.41 -2.31
N MET A 145 -17.69 -13.22 -2.40
CA MET A 145 -17.72 -14.69 -2.46
C MET A 145 -17.46 -15.32 -1.09
#